data_AF-A0A358SWA2-F1
#
_entry.id   AF-A0A358SWA2-F1
#
_cell.length_a   1.000
_cell.length_b   1.000
_cell.length_c   1.000
_cell.angle_alpha   90.00
_cell.angle_beta   90.00
_cell.angle_gamma   90.00
#
_symmetry.space_group_name_H-M   'P 1'
#
loop_
_entity.id
_entity.type
_entity.pdbx_description
1 polymer ?
#
loop_
_entity_poly.entity_id
_entity_poly.type
_entity_poly.pdbx_seq_one_letter_code
_entity_poly.pdbx_strand_id
1 'polypeptide(L)'
;MLDLIAILAAVFFLFLNAFFVLAEFAVVKVRFTRLEELAAKGNAVAAVAKEQVSQLEAYLSTAQLGITIASLGLGWVGEPALAHLIKPVFDYFNAPFSSAFSHSAALAAAFILITCSHVVLGELVPKNMAIRLPETSALFVAVPFKIFHTIMFAPMWLLNETANSVLKLLRIKPSEKEMLHSDEELRMILGQSQEHGRLSLGRLMMFEHLFDFGKTGVKEVMTPRNSIAYISLSRPWGENLAVIKDKKYSRYPLTDAGLENAAYFVHFKDLALDFLDSSGRCGNPELLKLKRPLHFISENITVEKALREFQERRVQLALVKNQQGAVSGLLTMEDIVEELTGEIRDEFEPLPTLTLSRVLVGKAFLPELKAAGRAEAIREMLDSLHAARPVFDKELTLKAVMKREMNFSTALGHQTAFPHARLPELASPLIVVGMSRKGIDFPAPDNQPVKVIFLILTPFNDPTSQLNLLSHLSGLISNLTLRKRLFSAKTPEDLMDIARTFENKVMK
;
A
#
# COMPACT_ATOMS: atom_id res chain seq x y z
N MET A 1 27.71 -60.54 10.91
CA MET A 1 27.93 -59.82 9.63
C MET A 1 26.63 -59.17 9.14
N LEU A 2 25.52 -59.92 9.09
CA LEU A 2 24.21 -59.40 8.71
C LEU A 2 23.71 -58.28 9.64
N ASP A 3 23.89 -58.39 10.96
CA ASP A 3 23.44 -57.35 11.91
C ASP A 3 24.21 -56.03 11.73
N LEU A 4 25.51 -56.10 11.43
CA LEU A 4 26.33 -54.92 11.16
C LEU A 4 25.87 -54.20 9.88
N ILE A 5 25.53 -54.96 8.84
CA ILE A 5 25.01 -54.41 7.58
C ILE A 5 23.66 -53.73 7.83
N ALA A 6 22.79 -54.34 8.64
CA ALA A 6 21.48 -53.78 8.96
C ALA A 6 21.60 -52.49 9.80
N ILE A 7 22.52 -52.43 10.77
CA ILE A 7 22.80 -51.21 11.53
C ILE A 7 23.36 -50.10 10.62
N LEU A 8 24.30 -50.44 9.72
CA LEU A 8 24.85 -49.46 8.77
C LEU A 8 23.76 -48.93 7.83
N ALA A 9 22.87 -49.80 7.37
CA ALA A 9 21.72 -49.41 6.55
C ALA A 9 20.75 -48.52 7.33
N ALA A 10 20.47 -48.82 8.61
CA ALA A 10 19.65 -47.96 9.46
C ALA A 10 20.28 -46.58 9.65
N VAL A 11 21.58 -46.51 9.95
CA VAL A 11 22.32 -45.24 10.05
C VAL A 11 22.28 -44.48 8.72
N PHE A 12 22.45 -45.17 7.59
CA PHE A 12 22.33 -44.57 6.27
C PHE A 12 20.94 -43.97 6.03
N PHE A 13 19.86 -44.70 6.31
CA PHE A 13 18.49 -44.20 6.16
C PHE A 13 18.18 -43.04 7.10
N LEU A 14 18.74 -43.03 8.31
CA LEU A 14 18.63 -41.92 9.25
C LEU A 14 19.27 -40.63 8.68
N PHE A 15 20.49 -40.72 8.15
CA PHE A 15 21.16 -39.58 7.52
C PHE A 15 20.52 -39.17 6.20
N LEU A 16 19.98 -40.13 5.44
CA LEU A 16 19.23 -39.85 4.23
C LEU A 16 17.96 -39.05 4.53
N ASN A 17 17.24 -39.41 5.60
CA ASN A 17 16.10 -38.64 6.08
C ASN A 17 16.53 -37.22 6.48
N ALA A 18 17.60 -37.11 7.27
CA ALA A 18 18.16 -35.83 7.69
C ALA A 18 18.53 -34.93 6.51
N PHE A 19 19.10 -35.50 5.45
CA PHE A 19 19.43 -34.79 4.23
C PHE A 19 18.18 -34.21 3.54
N PHE A 20 17.11 -34.99 3.39
CA PHE A 20 15.90 -34.49 2.74
C PHE A 20 15.15 -33.45 3.58
N VAL A 21 15.11 -33.61 4.91
CA VAL A 21 14.57 -32.57 5.80
C VAL A 21 15.41 -31.29 5.70
N LEU A 22 16.74 -31.41 5.66
CA LEU A 22 17.61 -30.25 5.47
C LEU A 22 17.30 -29.54 4.14
N ALA A 23 17.14 -30.31 3.05
CA ALA A 23 16.86 -29.78 1.72
C ALA A 23 15.50 -29.07 1.64
N GLU A 24 14.44 -29.70 2.17
CA GLU A 24 13.08 -29.14 2.20
C GLU A 24 13.07 -27.76 2.88
N PHE A 25 13.57 -27.68 4.11
CA PHE A 25 13.55 -26.45 4.87
C PHE A 25 14.54 -25.41 4.33
N ALA A 26 15.66 -25.82 3.74
CA ALA A 26 16.62 -24.88 3.16
C ALA A 26 16.02 -24.15 1.95
N VAL A 27 15.36 -24.87 1.04
CA VAL A 27 14.73 -24.28 -0.16
C VAL A 27 13.56 -23.35 0.24
N VAL A 28 12.80 -23.68 1.29
CA VAL A 28 11.73 -22.82 1.81
C VAL A 28 12.25 -21.55 2.49
N LYS A 29 13.39 -21.62 3.20
CA LYS A 29 13.89 -20.50 4.02
C LYS A 29 14.92 -19.61 3.32
N VAL A 30 15.61 -20.10 2.30
CA VAL A 30 16.61 -19.32 1.58
C VAL A 30 15.94 -18.24 0.70
N ARG A 31 16.55 -17.06 0.62
CA ARG A 31 16.01 -15.95 -0.19
C ARG A 31 16.44 -16.09 -1.65
N PHE A 32 15.50 -16.02 -2.58
CA PHE A 32 15.76 -16.07 -4.01
C PHE A 32 16.80 -15.03 -4.47
N THR A 33 16.66 -13.78 -4.03
CA THR A 33 17.55 -12.66 -4.40
C THR A 33 19.00 -12.90 -3.98
N ARG A 34 19.22 -13.59 -2.86
CA ARG A 34 20.56 -13.93 -2.38
C ARG A 34 21.24 -14.99 -3.25
N LEU A 35 20.50 -16.02 -3.64
CA LEU A 35 21.01 -17.04 -4.58
C LEU A 35 21.28 -16.46 -5.96
N GLU A 36 20.43 -15.54 -6.41
CA GLU A 36 20.64 -14.78 -7.65
C GLU A 36 21.91 -13.94 -7.61
N GLU A 37 22.18 -13.24 -6.51
CA GLU A 37 23.42 -12.48 -6.32
C GLU A 37 24.66 -13.39 -6.40
N LEU A 38 24.64 -14.55 -5.75
CA LEU A 38 25.74 -15.51 -5.76
C LEU A 38 25.95 -16.16 -7.13
N ALA A 39 24.86 -16.48 -7.83
CA ALA A 39 24.91 -17.01 -9.19
C ALA A 39 25.49 -15.98 -10.17
N ALA A 40 25.11 -14.71 -10.04
CA ALA A 40 25.67 -13.61 -10.83
C ALA A 40 27.18 -13.42 -10.59
N LYS A 41 27.67 -13.75 -9.39
CA LYS A 41 29.11 -13.78 -9.05
C LYS A 41 29.83 -15.05 -9.55
N GLY A 42 29.18 -15.90 -10.33
CA GLY A 42 29.78 -17.09 -10.96
C GLY A 42 29.67 -18.39 -10.16
N ASN A 43 28.90 -18.43 -9.07
CA ASN A 43 28.71 -19.67 -8.31
C ASN A 43 27.68 -20.60 -9.00
N ALA A 44 28.16 -21.67 -9.64
CA ALA A 44 27.32 -22.64 -10.34
C ALA A 44 26.35 -23.41 -9.41
N VAL A 45 26.76 -23.66 -8.15
CA VAL A 45 25.89 -24.32 -7.15
C VAL A 45 24.74 -23.41 -6.74
N ALA A 46 25.00 -22.10 -6.63
CA ALA A 46 23.96 -21.12 -6.36
C ALA A 46 22.94 -21.03 -7.50
N ALA A 47 23.37 -21.22 -8.76
CA ALA A 47 22.44 -21.28 -9.89
C ALA A 47 21.50 -22.49 -9.80
N VAL A 48 22.01 -23.65 -9.38
CA VAL A 48 21.18 -24.85 -9.12
C VAL A 48 20.21 -24.62 -7.97
N ALA A 49 20.68 -24.07 -6.84
CA ALA A 49 19.82 -23.75 -5.71
C ALA A 49 18.72 -22.74 -6.09
N LYS A 50 19.05 -21.75 -6.93
CA LYS A 50 18.08 -20.75 -7.44
C LYS A 50 16.97 -21.42 -8.25
N GLU A 51 17.33 -22.36 -9.13
CA GLU A 51 16.36 -23.16 -9.90
C GLU A 51 15.41 -23.93 -8.97
N GLN A 52 15.93 -24.54 -7.91
CA GLN A 52 15.14 -25.28 -6.92
C GLN A 52 14.09 -24.40 -6.23
N VAL A 53 14.48 -23.20 -5.82
CA VAL A 53 13.54 -22.22 -5.21
C VAL A 53 12.51 -21.74 -6.22
N SER A 54 12.87 -21.60 -7.50
CA SER A 54 11.93 -21.20 -8.56
C SER A 54 10.88 -22.28 -8.88
N GLN A 55 11.22 -23.56 -8.66
CA GLN A 55 10.33 -24.71 -8.85
C GLN A 55 9.98 -25.34 -7.49
N LEU A 56 9.68 -24.49 -6.49
CA LEU A 56 9.51 -24.89 -5.09
C LEU A 56 8.56 -26.09 -4.93
N GLU A 57 7.40 -26.08 -5.59
CA GLU A 57 6.41 -27.16 -5.47
C GLU A 57 6.98 -28.53 -5.87
N ALA A 58 7.64 -28.63 -7.02
CA ALA A 58 8.19 -29.89 -7.53
C ALA A 58 9.30 -30.44 -6.62
N TYR A 59 10.18 -29.56 -6.12
CA TYR A 59 11.25 -29.94 -5.20
C TYR A 59 10.70 -30.28 -3.81
N LEU A 60 9.68 -29.58 -3.30
CA LEU A 60 9.01 -29.93 -2.05
C LEU A 60 8.42 -31.33 -2.11
N SER A 61 7.66 -31.65 -3.16
CA SER A 61 7.09 -32.98 -3.32
C SER A 61 8.17 -34.07 -3.43
N THR A 62 9.30 -33.75 -4.06
CA THR A 62 10.45 -34.66 -4.15
C THR A 62 11.12 -34.90 -2.80
N ALA A 63 11.32 -33.85 -1.99
CA ALA A 63 11.86 -33.99 -0.63
C ALA A 63 10.94 -34.86 0.23
N GLN A 64 9.63 -34.64 0.16
CA GLN A 64 8.63 -35.42 0.90
C GLN A 64 8.66 -36.91 0.54
N LEU A 65 8.82 -37.23 -0.75
CA LEU A 65 9.02 -38.62 -1.18
C LEU A 65 10.32 -39.19 -0.59
N GLY A 66 11.41 -38.43 -0.64
CA GLY A 66 12.70 -38.82 -0.05
C GLY A 66 12.61 -39.09 1.46
N ILE A 67 11.97 -38.21 2.21
CA ILE A 67 11.69 -38.36 3.66
C ILE A 67 10.88 -39.63 3.90
N THR A 68 9.84 -39.88 3.10
CA THR A 68 8.99 -41.05 3.25
C THR A 68 9.75 -42.35 3.02
N ILE A 69 10.52 -42.44 1.92
CA ILE A 69 11.34 -43.61 1.60
C ILE A 69 12.39 -43.85 2.69
N ALA A 70 13.06 -42.78 3.14
CA ALA A 70 14.09 -42.88 4.17
C ALA A 70 13.51 -43.30 5.53
N SER A 71 12.36 -42.76 5.92
CA SER A 71 11.68 -43.08 7.18
C SER A 71 11.16 -44.52 7.19
N LEU A 72 10.53 -44.98 6.10
CA LEU A 72 10.07 -46.37 5.97
C LEU A 72 11.24 -47.37 5.94
N GLY A 73 12.31 -47.03 5.20
CA GLY A 73 13.53 -47.83 5.16
C GLY A 73 14.20 -47.93 6.53
N LEU A 74 14.25 -46.83 7.27
CA LEU A 74 14.77 -46.80 8.64
C LEU A 74 13.95 -47.68 9.59
N GLY A 75 12.62 -47.59 9.55
CA GLY A 75 11.75 -48.43 10.38
C GLY A 75 11.92 -49.92 10.06
N TRP A 76 11.87 -50.27 8.77
CA TRP A 76 11.95 -51.66 8.32
C TRP A 76 13.31 -52.30 8.68
N VAL A 77 14.42 -51.62 8.42
CA VAL A 77 15.75 -52.20 8.64
C VAL A 77 16.26 -51.95 10.07
N GLY A 78 15.93 -50.79 10.64
CA GLY A 78 16.44 -50.36 11.94
C GLY A 78 15.85 -51.14 13.09
N GLU A 79 14.53 -51.34 13.14
CA GLU A 79 13.87 -51.96 14.29
C GLU A 79 14.38 -53.38 14.56
N PRO A 80 14.45 -54.29 13.57
CA PRO A 80 14.97 -55.64 13.79
C PRO A 80 16.45 -55.63 14.14
N ALA A 81 17.25 -54.77 13.50
CA ALA A 81 18.69 -54.69 13.71
C ALA A 81 19.03 -54.24 15.14
N LEU A 82 18.33 -53.23 15.64
CA LEU A 82 18.55 -52.70 16.97
C LEU A 82 17.97 -53.62 18.06
N ALA A 83 16.82 -54.27 17.82
CA ALA A 83 16.25 -55.25 18.74
C ALA A 83 17.21 -56.45 18.95
N HIS A 84 17.87 -56.91 17.88
CA HIS A 84 18.89 -57.97 17.95
C HIS A 84 20.14 -57.55 18.73
N LEU A 85 20.51 -56.26 18.68
CA LEU A 85 21.64 -55.72 19.45
C LEU A 85 21.31 -55.54 20.93
N ILE A 86 20.06 -55.20 21.25
CA ILE A 86 19.58 -54.94 22.61
C ILE A 86 19.27 -56.25 23.36
N LYS A 87 18.81 -57.29 22.66
CA LYS A 87 18.42 -58.58 23.26
C LYS A 87 19.50 -59.22 24.17
N PRO A 88 20.80 -59.29 23.79
CA PRO A 88 21.84 -59.84 24.66
C PRO A 88 22.02 -59.07 25.98
N VAL A 89 21.69 -57.78 26.00
CA VAL A 89 21.76 -56.96 27.23
C VAL A 89 20.68 -57.40 28.21
N PHE A 90 19.46 -57.66 27.74
CA PHE A 90 18.38 -58.21 28.57
C PHE A 90 18.68 -59.63 29.04
N ASP A 91 19.29 -60.46 28.20
CA ASP A 91 19.69 -61.83 28.55
C ASP A 91 20.84 -61.84 29.60
N TYR A 92 21.71 -60.82 29.63
CA TYR A 92 22.79 -60.67 30.64
C TYR A 92 22.28 -60.31 32.04
N PHE A 93 21.15 -59.62 32.16
CA PHE A 93 20.58 -59.25 33.46
C PHE A 93 19.94 -60.43 34.22
N ASN A 94 20.06 -61.67 33.71
CA ASN A 94 19.72 -62.93 34.39
C ASN A 94 18.32 -62.93 35.05
N ALA A 95 17.40 -62.17 34.47
CA ALA A 95 16.08 -61.99 35.02
C ALA A 95 15.18 -63.16 34.59
N PRO A 96 14.29 -63.67 35.46
CA PRO A 96 13.45 -64.85 35.21
C PRO A 96 12.27 -64.52 34.30
N PHE A 97 12.54 -63.87 33.17
CA PHE A 97 11.54 -63.49 32.19
C PHE A 97 11.37 -64.61 31.16
N SER A 98 10.13 -64.82 30.73
CA SER A 98 9.87 -65.71 29.58
C SER A 98 10.59 -65.17 28.34
N SER A 99 11.02 -66.06 27.45
CA SER A 99 11.69 -65.68 26.19
C SER A 99 10.87 -64.70 25.35
N ALA A 100 9.54 -64.77 25.44
CA ALA A 100 8.61 -63.84 24.82
C ALA A 100 8.69 -62.41 25.41
N PHE A 101 8.88 -62.27 26.73
CA PHE A 101 8.98 -60.96 27.37
C PHE A 101 10.29 -60.24 27.01
N SER A 102 11.44 -60.95 27.03
CA SER A 102 12.75 -60.37 26.62
C SER A 102 12.71 -59.87 25.17
N HIS A 103 12.09 -60.65 24.27
CA HIS A 103 11.96 -60.25 22.86
C HIS A 103 11.07 -59.00 22.68
N SER A 104 9.89 -58.97 23.30
CA SER A 104 8.98 -57.82 23.22
C SER A 104 9.56 -56.57 23.87
N ALA A 105 10.27 -56.70 24.99
CA ALA A 105 10.94 -55.59 25.66
C ALA A 105 12.08 -55.01 24.80
N ALA A 106 12.90 -55.88 24.18
CA ALA A 106 13.97 -55.45 23.27
C ALA A 106 13.41 -54.74 22.03
N LEU A 107 12.31 -55.24 21.46
CA LEU A 107 11.62 -54.60 20.34
C LEU A 107 11.07 -53.22 20.72
N ALA A 108 10.40 -53.11 21.86
CA ALA A 108 9.87 -51.83 22.35
C ALA A 108 10.99 -50.81 22.61
N ALA A 109 12.10 -51.23 23.22
CA ALA A 109 13.24 -50.36 23.47
C ALA A 109 13.90 -49.91 22.14
N ALA A 110 14.04 -50.83 21.18
CA ALA A 110 14.55 -50.52 19.85
C ALA A 110 13.66 -49.51 19.12
N PHE A 111 12.34 -49.71 19.14
CA PHE A 111 11.37 -48.80 18.55
C PHE A 111 11.46 -47.39 19.14
N ILE A 112 11.52 -47.27 20.47
CA ILE A 112 11.66 -45.97 21.16
C ILE A 112 12.98 -45.31 20.76
N LEU A 113 14.09 -46.04 20.78
CA LEU A 113 15.40 -45.48 20.49
C LEU A 113 15.52 -45.01 19.04
N ILE A 114 14.98 -45.79 18.09
CA ILE A 114 14.92 -45.41 16.67
C ILE A 114 14.02 -44.22 16.46
N THR A 115 12.82 -44.21 17.06
CA THR A 115 11.89 -43.09 16.95
C THR A 115 12.50 -41.82 17.51
N CYS A 116 13.12 -41.86 18.68
CA CYS A 116 13.83 -40.72 19.26
C CYS A 116 14.99 -40.26 18.36
N SER A 117 15.78 -41.18 17.83
CA SER A 117 16.91 -40.85 16.95
C SER A 117 16.43 -40.24 15.63
N HIS A 118 15.36 -40.78 15.04
CA HIS A 118 14.72 -40.27 13.83
C HIS A 118 14.16 -38.86 14.05
N VAL A 119 13.38 -38.64 15.10
CA VAL A 119 12.82 -37.32 15.40
C VAL A 119 13.92 -36.30 15.68
N VAL A 120 14.92 -36.64 16.50
CA VAL A 120 15.96 -35.69 16.90
C VAL A 120 16.97 -35.45 15.77
N LEU A 121 17.62 -36.51 15.30
CA LEU A 121 18.72 -36.43 14.32
C LEU A 121 18.22 -36.38 12.88
N GLY A 122 17.12 -37.08 12.59
CA GLY A 122 16.52 -37.14 11.27
C GLY A 122 15.65 -35.93 10.93
N GLU A 123 15.05 -35.26 11.92
CA GLU A 123 14.11 -34.15 11.65
C GLU A 123 14.49 -32.84 12.35
N LEU A 124 14.54 -32.81 13.69
CA LEU A 124 14.67 -31.56 14.45
C LEU A 124 16.02 -30.87 14.24
N VAL A 125 17.13 -31.61 14.26
CA VAL A 125 18.47 -31.05 14.06
C VAL A 125 18.61 -30.47 12.65
N PRO A 126 18.34 -31.21 11.55
CA PRO A 126 18.43 -30.68 10.19
C PRO A 126 17.50 -29.50 9.94
N LYS A 127 16.26 -29.55 10.43
CA LYS A 127 15.31 -28.45 10.34
C LYS A 127 15.83 -27.18 10.99
N ASN A 128 16.37 -27.29 12.21
CA ASN A 128 16.94 -26.15 12.92
C ASN A 128 18.21 -25.61 12.23
N MET A 129 19.02 -26.49 11.63
CA MET A 129 20.17 -26.08 10.82
C MET A 129 19.73 -25.27 9.59
N ALA A 130 18.74 -25.75 8.83
CA ALA A 130 18.21 -25.04 7.66
C ALA A 130 17.61 -23.67 8.03
N ILE A 131 16.95 -23.55 9.19
CA ILE A 131 16.37 -22.28 9.63
C ILE A 131 17.46 -21.26 10.04
N ARG A 132 18.52 -21.72 10.73
CA ARG A 132 19.58 -20.84 11.22
C ARG A 132 20.61 -20.49 10.14
N LEU A 133 20.89 -21.41 9.23
CA LEU A 133 21.90 -21.31 8.17
C LEU A 133 21.31 -21.68 6.80
N PRO A 134 20.29 -20.96 6.30
CA PRO A 134 19.56 -21.34 5.09
C PRO A 134 20.43 -21.29 3.82
N GLU A 135 21.30 -20.30 3.69
CA GLU A 135 22.19 -20.15 2.52
C GLU A 135 23.18 -21.32 2.41
N THR A 136 23.92 -21.60 3.48
CA THR A 136 24.90 -22.69 3.50
C THR A 136 24.23 -24.06 3.29
N SER A 137 23.07 -24.28 3.92
CA SER A 137 22.32 -25.52 3.79
C SER A 137 21.80 -25.72 2.36
N ALA A 138 21.24 -24.67 1.76
CA ALA A 138 20.73 -24.72 0.38
C ALA A 138 21.86 -25.01 -0.62
N LEU A 139 23.02 -24.36 -0.48
CA LEU A 139 24.17 -24.61 -1.35
C LEU A 139 24.73 -26.03 -1.16
N PHE A 140 24.78 -26.52 0.08
CA PHE A 140 25.26 -27.88 0.37
C PHE A 140 24.37 -28.96 -0.27
N VAL A 141 23.04 -28.82 -0.17
CA VAL A 141 22.11 -29.82 -0.69
C VAL A 141 21.80 -29.68 -2.18
N ALA A 142 22.10 -28.53 -2.80
CA ALA A 142 21.62 -28.18 -4.14
C ALA A 142 21.88 -29.26 -5.20
N VAL A 143 23.14 -29.68 -5.39
CA VAL A 143 23.49 -30.62 -6.45
C VAL A 143 22.98 -32.04 -6.17
N PRO A 144 23.23 -32.65 -5.00
CA PRO A 144 22.73 -34.00 -4.71
C PRO A 144 21.20 -34.08 -4.77
N PHE A 145 20.52 -33.01 -4.33
CA PHE A 145 19.06 -32.95 -4.35
C PHE A 145 18.51 -32.84 -5.77
N LYS A 146 19.16 -32.08 -6.66
CA LYS A 146 18.81 -32.04 -8.09
C LYS A 146 18.95 -33.40 -8.76
N ILE A 147 20.02 -34.14 -8.47
CA ILE A 147 20.21 -35.49 -9.02
C ILE A 147 19.05 -36.41 -8.58
N PHE A 148 18.71 -36.40 -7.29
CA PHE A 148 17.60 -37.19 -6.78
C PHE A 148 16.26 -36.81 -7.41
N HIS A 149 15.99 -35.50 -7.55
CA HIS A 149 14.80 -34.99 -8.25
C HIS A 149 14.73 -35.50 -9.70
N THR A 150 15.84 -35.48 -10.44
CA THR A 150 15.88 -35.99 -11.81
C THR A 150 15.61 -37.49 -11.88
N ILE A 151 16.15 -38.28 -10.96
CA ILE A 151 15.90 -39.73 -10.89
C ILE A 151 14.44 -40.02 -10.55
N MET A 152 13.87 -39.28 -9.60
CA MET A 152 12.50 -39.45 -9.13
C MET A 152 11.45 -38.77 -10.00
N PHE A 153 11.84 -38.11 -11.09
CA PHE A 153 10.93 -37.38 -11.96
C PHE A 153 9.77 -38.24 -12.47
N ALA A 154 10.04 -39.46 -12.95
CA ALA A 154 9.01 -40.34 -13.50
C ALA A 154 8.02 -40.86 -12.43
N PRO A 155 8.47 -41.39 -11.27
CA PRO A 155 7.57 -41.70 -10.16
C PRO A 155 6.74 -40.51 -9.67
N MET A 156 7.36 -39.34 -9.55
CA MET A 156 6.68 -38.12 -9.09
C MET A 156 5.61 -37.64 -10.07
N TRP A 157 5.89 -37.70 -11.37
CA TRP A 157 4.91 -37.37 -12.41
C TRP A 157 3.66 -38.25 -12.29
N LEU A 158 3.84 -39.57 -12.10
CA LEU A 158 2.73 -40.49 -11.91
C LEU A 158 1.91 -40.15 -10.65
N LEU A 159 2.57 -39.88 -9.52
CA LEU A 159 1.90 -39.49 -8.28
C LEU A 159 1.13 -38.17 -8.43
N ASN A 160 1.72 -37.16 -9.06
CA ASN A 160 1.08 -35.87 -9.29
C ASN A 160 -0.14 -36.00 -10.21
N GLU A 161 -0.08 -36.81 -11.26
CA GLU A 161 -1.24 -37.08 -12.11
C GLU A 161 -2.35 -37.80 -11.34
N THR A 162 -2.01 -38.76 -10.48
CA THR A 162 -3.01 -39.40 -9.62
C THR A 162 -3.65 -38.41 -8.64
N ALA A 163 -2.87 -37.51 -8.03
CA ALA A 163 -3.39 -36.46 -7.15
C ALA A 163 -4.30 -35.49 -7.91
N ASN A 164 -3.88 -35.05 -9.10
CA ASN A 164 -4.68 -34.19 -9.97
C ASN A 164 -6.00 -34.86 -10.41
N SER A 165 -5.99 -36.16 -10.70
CA SER A 165 -7.22 -36.92 -10.99
C SER A 165 -8.16 -36.98 -9.78
N VAL A 166 -7.63 -37.14 -8.56
CA VAL A 166 -8.43 -37.06 -7.33
C VAL A 166 -9.00 -35.65 -7.12
N LEU A 167 -8.21 -34.60 -7.33
CA LEU A 167 -8.68 -33.21 -7.24
C LEU A 167 -9.78 -32.90 -8.27
N LYS A 168 -9.65 -33.43 -9.49
CA LYS A 168 -10.70 -33.36 -10.53
C LYS A 168 -11.97 -34.07 -10.09
N LEU A 169 -11.85 -35.24 -9.45
CA LEU A 169 -12.99 -35.97 -8.87
C LEU A 169 -13.70 -35.14 -7.77
N LEU A 170 -12.92 -34.44 -6.95
CA LEU A 170 -13.41 -33.54 -5.90
C LEU A 170 -13.87 -32.16 -6.42
N ARG A 171 -13.77 -31.90 -7.73
CA ARG A 171 -14.14 -30.63 -8.39
C ARG A 171 -13.37 -29.40 -7.88
N ILE A 172 -12.15 -29.60 -7.39
CA ILE A 172 -11.27 -28.50 -6.96
C ILE A 172 -10.51 -27.97 -8.18
N LYS A 173 -10.65 -26.68 -8.50
CA LYS A 173 -9.97 -26.05 -9.63
C LYS A 173 -8.55 -25.60 -9.24
N PRO A 174 -7.55 -25.72 -10.13
CA PRO A 174 -6.23 -25.16 -9.91
C PRO A 174 -6.32 -23.63 -9.71
N SER A 175 -5.62 -23.11 -8.70
CA SER A 175 -5.44 -21.66 -8.52
C SER A 175 -4.40 -21.16 -9.52
N GLU A 176 -4.76 -20.22 -10.40
CA GLU A 176 -3.80 -19.57 -11.29
C GLU A 176 -3.03 -18.46 -10.54
N LYS A 177 -1.70 -18.60 -10.50
CA LYS A 177 -0.65 -17.58 -10.19
C LYS A 177 -1.12 -16.29 -9.49
N GLU A 178 -0.93 -16.26 -8.17
CA GLU A 178 -0.95 -15.08 -7.28
C GLU A 178 0.22 -14.09 -7.54
N MET A 179 0.44 -13.63 -8.78
CA MET A 179 1.48 -12.62 -9.08
C MET A 179 0.97 -11.31 -9.68
N LEU A 180 -0.35 -11.14 -9.77
CA LEU A 180 -0.95 -9.86 -10.12
C LEU A 180 -1.60 -9.31 -8.85
N HIS A 181 -0.81 -8.61 -8.03
CA HIS A 181 -1.37 -7.88 -6.89
C HIS A 181 -2.42 -6.90 -7.41
N SER A 182 -3.64 -7.01 -6.90
CA SER A 182 -4.69 -6.04 -7.19
C SER A 182 -4.33 -4.68 -6.59
N ASP A 183 -4.91 -3.59 -7.12
CA ASP A 183 -4.79 -2.25 -6.51
C ASP A 183 -5.04 -2.30 -5.00
N GLU A 184 -6.00 -3.12 -4.57
CA GLU A 184 -6.40 -3.27 -3.16
C GLU A 184 -5.31 -3.94 -2.30
N GLU A 185 -4.60 -4.93 -2.84
CA GLU A 185 -3.45 -5.53 -2.16
C GLU A 185 -2.29 -4.56 -2.06
N LEU A 186 -2.01 -3.79 -3.11
CA LEU A 186 -0.99 -2.75 -3.08
C LEU A 186 -1.33 -1.68 -2.05
N ARG A 187 -2.60 -1.27 -1.95
CA ARG A 187 -3.08 -0.37 -0.91
C ARG A 187 -2.90 -0.95 0.49
N MET A 188 -3.21 -2.23 0.70
CA MET A 188 -2.98 -2.90 1.99
C MET A 188 -1.50 -2.88 2.38
N ILE A 189 -0.60 -3.16 1.43
CA ILE A 189 0.86 -3.15 1.67
C ILE A 189 1.36 -1.74 2.00
N LEU A 190 0.92 -0.72 1.25
CA LEU A 190 1.30 0.67 1.48
C LEU A 190 0.75 1.21 2.80
N GLY A 191 -0.48 0.83 3.15
CA GLY A 191 -1.09 1.10 4.45
C GLY A 191 -0.25 0.53 5.60
N GLN A 192 0.08 -0.78 5.55
CA GLN A 192 0.94 -1.41 6.54
C GLN A 192 2.33 -0.75 6.65
N SER A 193 2.91 -0.32 5.53
CA SER A 193 4.19 0.40 5.52
C SER A 193 4.09 1.77 6.22
N GLN A 194 2.98 2.48 6.05
CA GLN A 194 2.69 3.72 6.77
C GLN A 194 2.48 3.46 8.26
N GLU A 195 1.73 2.42 8.62
CA GLU A 195 1.47 2.02 10.01
C GLU A 195 2.76 1.79 10.79
N HIS A 196 3.75 1.15 10.17
CA HIS A 196 5.06 0.89 10.76
C HIS A 196 6.04 2.08 10.64
N GLY A 197 5.55 3.26 10.23
CA GLY A 197 6.34 4.50 10.12
C GLY A 197 7.39 4.48 9.01
N ARG A 198 7.31 3.53 8.06
CA ARG A 198 8.23 3.41 6.91
C ARG A 198 7.82 4.31 5.75
N LEU A 199 6.55 4.74 5.72
CA LEU A 199 5.99 5.65 4.74
C LEU A 199 5.31 6.84 5.44
N SER A 200 5.54 8.06 4.97
CA SER A 200 4.84 9.24 5.47
C SER A 200 3.43 9.35 4.87
N LEU A 201 2.48 9.91 5.61
CA LEU A 201 1.11 10.11 5.16
C LEU A 201 1.00 10.84 3.81
N GLY A 202 1.76 11.92 3.59
CA GLY A 202 1.75 12.64 2.32
C GLY A 202 2.16 11.78 1.11
N ARG A 203 3.09 10.83 1.32
CA ARG A 203 3.48 9.87 0.26
C ARG A 203 2.41 8.81 0.05
N LEU A 204 1.75 8.35 1.11
CA LEU A 204 0.61 7.43 0.98
C LEU A 204 -0.52 8.07 0.16
N MET A 205 -0.86 9.33 0.45
CA MET A 205 -1.87 10.07 -0.32
C MET A 205 -1.50 10.22 -1.79
N MET A 206 -0.23 10.49 -2.11
CA MET A 206 0.25 10.54 -3.50
C MET A 206 0.10 9.18 -4.22
N PHE A 207 0.31 8.06 -3.52
CA PHE A 207 0.04 6.73 -4.10
C PHE A 207 -1.45 6.47 -4.30
N GLU A 208 -2.32 6.90 -3.37
CA GLU A 208 -3.77 6.80 -3.57
C GLU A 208 -4.22 7.58 -4.80
N HIS A 209 -3.73 8.81 -4.95
CA HIS A 209 -3.99 9.64 -6.13
C HIS A 209 -3.51 8.97 -7.41
N LEU A 210 -2.34 8.32 -7.41
CA LEU A 210 -1.85 7.55 -8.57
C LEU A 210 -2.80 6.41 -8.96
N PHE A 211 -3.38 5.68 -7.99
CA PHE A 211 -4.35 4.62 -8.29
C PHE A 211 -5.68 5.17 -8.83
N ASP A 212 -6.10 6.33 -8.35
CA ASP A 212 -7.33 7.00 -8.81
C ASP A 212 -7.13 7.71 -10.16
N PHE A 213 -5.93 8.22 -10.44
CA PHE A 213 -5.58 8.96 -11.65
C PHE A 213 -5.87 8.20 -12.95
N GLY A 214 -5.68 6.88 -12.95
CA GLY A 214 -6.01 6.01 -14.08
C GLY A 214 -7.52 5.86 -14.32
N LYS A 215 -8.36 6.23 -13.36
CA LYS A 215 -9.83 6.08 -13.37
C LYS A 215 -10.56 7.42 -13.49
N THR A 216 -9.98 8.51 -12.96
CA THR A 216 -10.57 9.85 -13.00
C THR A 216 -10.77 10.31 -14.45
N GLY A 217 -11.98 10.75 -14.78
CA GLY A 217 -12.32 11.30 -16.08
C GLY A 217 -11.93 12.78 -16.21
N VAL A 218 -11.55 13.23 -17.41
CA VAL A 218 -11.24 14.64 -17.69
C VAL A 218 -12.37 15.58 -17.26
N LYS A 219 -13.63 15.14 -17.42
CA LYS A 219 -14.83 15.90 -17.03
C LYS A 219 -14.86 16.30 -15.55
N GLU A 220 -14.24 15.51 -14.68
CA GLU A 220 -14.25 15.74 -13.22
C GLU A 220 -13.22 16.80 -12.81
N VAL A 221 -12.20 17.02 -13.62
CA VAL A 221 -11.02 17.84 -13.30
C VAL A 221 -10.99 19.15 -14.10
N MET A 222 -11.56 19.16 -15.31
CA MET A 222 -11.56 20.33 -16.17
C MET A 222 -12.20 21.56 -15.53
N THR A 223 -11.70 22.75 -15.86
CA THR A 223 -12.39 24.01 -15.59
C THR A 223 -13.70 24.04 -16.37
N PRO A 224 -14.88 24.13 -15.72
CA PRO A 224 -16.16 24.11 -16.40
C PRO A 224 -16.34 25.30 -17.35
N ARG A 225 -17.07 25.11 -18.46
CA ARG A 225 -17.32 26.14 -19.50
C ARG A 225 -17.61 27.54 -18.96
N ASN A 226 -18.47 27.64 -17.94
CA ASN A 226 -18.94 28.92 -17.40
C ASN A 226 -17.87 29.68 -16.61
N SER A 227 -16.81 29.00 -16.18
CA SER A 227 -15.70 29.55 -15.41
C SER A 227 -14.50 29.93 -16.29
N ILE A 228 -14.54 29.64 -17.59
CA ILE A 228 -13.43 29.92 -18.51
C ILE A 228 -13.37 31.42 -18.82
N ALA A 229 -12.28 32.06 -18.42
CA ALA A 229 -11.94 33.40 -18.87
C ALA A 229 -11.33 33.37 -20.28
N TYR A 230 -11.79 34.26 -21.16
CA TYR A 230 -11.31 34.35 -22.54
C TYR A 230 -11.21 35.80 -23.00
N ILE A 231 -10.38 36.04 -24.03
CA ILE A 231 -10.23 37.31 -24.72
C ILE A 231 -11.13 37.30 -25.95
N SER A 232 -11.91 38.37 -26.14
CA SER A 232 -12.82 38.50 -27.28
C SER A 232 -12.31 39.55 -28.27
N LEU A 233 -12.25 39.20 -29.56
CA LEU A 233 -11.93 40.11 -30.66
C LEU A 233 -13.01 41.19 -30.85
N SER A 234 -14.25 40.91 -30.40
CA SER A 234 -15.38 41.85 -30.46
C SER A 234 -15.38 42.84 -29.29
N ARG A 235 -14.61 42.59 -28.22
CA ARG A 235 -14.54 43.47 -27.04
C ARG A 235 -13.47 44.55 -27.21
N PRO A 236 -13.73 45.78 -26.75
CA PRO A 236 -12.69 46.80 -26.64
C PRO A 236 -11.49 46.29 -25.82
N TRP A 237 -10.27 46.66 -26.23
CA TRP A 237 -9.05 46.20 -25.55
C TRP A 237 -9.03 46.52 -24.05
N GLY A 238 -9.59 47.67 -23.63
CA GLY A 238 -9.68 48.03 -22.21
C GLY A 238 -10.46 47.01 -21.36
N GLU A 239 -11.50 46.39 -21.92
CA GLU A 239 -12.27 45.35 -21.24
C GLU A 239 -11.50 44.02 -21.19
N ASN A 240 -10.86 43.62 -22.29
CA ASN A 240 -9.98 42.45 -22.30
C ASN A 240 -8.82 42.61 -21.31
N LEU A 241 -8.25 43.82 -21.21
CA LEU A 241 -7.20 44.15 -20.25
C LEU A 241 -7.72 44.08 -18.81
N ALA A 242 -8.96 44.48 -18.55
CA ALA A 242 -9.58 44.32 -17.23
C ALA A 242 -9.72 42.84 -16.84
N VAL A 243 -10.12 41.97 -17.80
CA VAL A 243 -10.15 40.51 -17.58
C VAL A 243 -8.76 39.97 -17.27
N ILE A 244 -7.73 40.40 -18.00
CA ILE A 244 -6.35 39.98 -17.75
C ILE A 244 -5.89 40.41 -16.35
N LYS A 245 -6.18 41.65 -15.94
CA LYS A 245 -5.83 42.18 -14.62
C LYS A 245 -6.54 41.47 -13.47
N ASP A 246 -7.80 41.13 -13.66
CA ASP A 246 -8.61 40.40 -12.68
C ASP A 246 -8.11 38.96 -12.53
N LYS A 247 -7.97 38.25 -13.65
CA LYS A 247 -7.72 36.80 -13.66
C LYS A 247 -6.25 36.41 -13.56
N LYS A 248 -5.34 37.22 -14.10
CA LYS A 248 -3.88 37.01 -14.05
C LYS A 248 -3.38 35.66 -14.58
N TYR A 249 -4.11 35.02 -15.49
CA TYR A 249 -3.70 33.77 -16.11
C TYR A 249 -2.62 33.99 -17.17
N SER A 250 -1.82 32.95 -17.40
CA SER A 250 -0.77 32.98 -18.43
C SER A 250 -1.33 32.85 -19.87
N ARG A 251 -2.49 32.21 -20.04
CA ARG A 251 -3.06 31.86 -21.36
C ARG A 251 -4.56 32.09 -21.36
N TYR A 252 -5.07 32.70 -22.43
CA TYR A 252 -6.50 32.98 -22.61
C TYR A 252 -6.96 32.47 -23.97
N PRO A 253 -8.02 31.64 -24.06
CA PRO A 253 -8.69 31.37 -25.32
C PRO A 253 -9.06 32.68 -26.03
N LEU A 254 -8.86 32.70 -27.35
CA LEU A 254 -9.15 33.84 -28.22
C LEU A 254 -10.35 33.48 -29.10
N THR A 255 -11.37 34.33 -29.08
CA THR A 255 -12.61 34.10 -29.84
C THR A 255 -13.26 35.41 -30.29
N ASP A 256 -14.14 35.37 -31.28
CA ASP A 256 -14.98 36.50 -31.66
C ASP A 256 -16.13 36.68 -30.66
N ALA A 257 -17.00 35.67 -30.54
CA ALA A 257 -18.18 35.66 -29.68
C ALA A 257 -18.43 34.25 -29.10
N GLY A 258 -18.02 34.03 -27.85
CA GLY A 258 -18.22 32.77 -27.13
C GLY A 258 -17.21 31.66 -27.46
N LEU A 259 -17.20 30.58 -26.69
CA LEU A 259 -16.12 29.58 -26.74
C LEU A 259 -16.24 28.53 -27.85
N GLU A 260 -17.37 28.48 -28.57
CA GLU A 260 -17.65 27.37 -29.50
C GLU A 260 -16.71 27.33 -30.71
N ASN A 261 -16.25 28.50 -31.14
CA ASN A 261 -15.33 28.68 -32.27
C ASN A 261 -13.91 29.08 -31.82
N ALA A 262 -13.55 28.89 -30.55
CA ALA A 262 -12.23 29.22 -30.03
C ALA A 262 -11.18 28.23 -30.57
N ALA A 263 -10.55 28.57 -31.70
CA ALA A 263 -9.49 27.78 -32.33
C ALA A 263 -8.07 28.22 -31.92
N TYR A 264 -7.96 29.34 -31.21
CA TYR A 264 -6.69 29.95 -30.84
C TYR A 264 -6.71 30.40 -29.37
N PHE A 265 -5.52 30.63 -28.83
CA PHE A 265 -5.32 31.30 -27.55
C PHE A 265 -4.23 32.37 -27.69
N VAL A 266 -4.19 33.30 -26.74
CA VAL A 266 -3.11 34.30 -26.62
C VAL A 266 -2.37 34.07 -25.31
N HIS A 267 -1.04 34.16 -25.36
CA HIS A 267 -0.18 34.06 -24.19
C HIS A 267 0.14 35.45 -23.62
N PHE A 268 0.07 35.62 -22.31
CA PHE A 268 0.36 36.89 -21.65
C PHE A 268 1.78 37.42 -21.97
N LYS A 269 2.79 36.55 -21.96
CA LYS A 269 4.16 36.89 -22.39
C LYS A 269 4.25 37.48 -23.81
N ASP A 270 3.45 36.99 -24.77
CA ASP A 270 3.47 37.54 -26.13
C ASP A 270 2.87 38.95 -26.15
N LEU A 271 1.80 39.17 -25.40
CA LEU A 271 1.20 40.51 -25.20
C LEU A 271 2.18 41.47 -24.51
N ALA A 272 2.92 40.99 -23.51
CA ALA A 272 3.89 41.79 -22.78
C ALA A 272 5.08 42.21 -23.66
N LEU A 273 5.58 41.31 -24.52
CA LEU A 273 6.64 41.62 -25.47
C LEU A 273 6.19 42.64 -26.52
N ASP A 274 5.01 42.46 -27.11
CA ASP A 274 4.43 43.40 -28.09
C ASP A 274 4.28 44.82 -27.49
N PHE A 275 3.89 44.92 -26.22
CA PHE A 275 3.81 46.19 -25.50
C PHE A 275 5.18 46.86 -25.30
N LEU A 276 6.23 46.08 -24.98
CA LEU A 276 7.59 46.58 -24.80
C LEU A 276 8.19 47.08 -26.12
N ASP A 277 8.01 46.33 -27.21
CA ASP A 277 8.50 46.68 -28.55
C ASP A 277 7.81 47.94 -29.09
N SER A 278 6.55 48.15 -28.69
CA SER A 278 5.76 49.36 -29.02
C SER A 278 6.18 50.62 -28.23
N SER A 279 7.35 50.59 -27.56
CA SER A 279 7.88 51.68 -26.72
C SER A 279 6.92 52.12 -25.60
N GLY A 280 6.14 51.17 -25.06
CA GLY A 280 5.18 51.44 -24.00
C GLY A 280 3.98 52.31 -24.43
N ARG A 281 3.76 52.51 -25.74
CA ARG A 281 2.53 53.14 -26.23
C ARG A 281 1.39 52.13 -26.00
N CYS A 282 0.38 52.52 -25.23
CA CYS A 282 -0.86 51.75 -25.02
C CYS A 282 -1.72 51.68 -26.29
N GLY A 283 -1.19 51.13 -27.37
CA GLY A 283 -1.97 50.75 -28.55
C GLY A 283 -2.79 49.49 -28.28
N ASN A 284 -3.85 49.28 -29.06
CA ASN A 284 -4.55 48.00 -29.07
C ASN A 284 -3.61 46.97 -29.73
N PRO A 285 -3.21 45.88 -29.05
CA PRO A 285 -2.39 44.85 -29.64
C PRO A 285 -3.18 44.16 -30.75
N GLU A 286 -2.49 43.80 -31.83
CA GLU A 286 -3.09 43.05 -32.93
C GLU A 286 -3.18 41.57 -32.56
N LEU A 287 -4.21 41.20 -31.79
CA LEU A 287 -4.40 39.87 -31.19
C LEU A 287 -4.28 38.70 -32.20
N LEU A 288 -4.63 38.93 -33.46
CA LEU A 288 -4.52 37.93 -34.52
C LEU A 288 -3.07 37.60 -34.90
N LYS A 289 -2.11 38.50 -34.66
CA LYS A 289 -0.67 38.24 -34.86
C LYS A 289 -0.06 37.45 -33.70
N LEU A 290 -0.63 37.58 -32.50
CA LEU A 290 -0.16 36.94 -31.26
C LEU A 290 -0.88 35.61 -30.97
N LYS A 291 -1.75 35.17 -31.88
CA LYS A 291 -2.55 33.96 -31.71
C LYS A 291 -1.68 32.69 -31.83
N ARG A 292 -1.94 31.73 -30.95
CA ARG A 292 -1.36 30.38 -30.97
C ARG A 292 -2.47 29.33 -31.13
N PRO A 293 -2.20 28.20 -31.78
CA PRO A 293 -3.23 27.16 -31.99
C PRO A 293 -3.70 26.58 -30.65
N LEU A 294 -5.01 26.42 -30.49
CA LEU A 294 -5.63 25.80 -29.32
C LEU A 294 -6.08 24.39 -29.65
N HIS A 295 -5.66 23.43 -28.84
CA HIS A 295 -5.97 22.02 -29.05
C HIS A 295 -7.28 21.63 -28.37
N PHE A 296 -7.87 20.54 -28.83
CA PHE A 296 -9.10 19.98 -28.27
C PHE A 296 -8.85 18.58 -27.72
N ILE A 297 -9.53 18.25 -26.63
CA ILE A 297 -9.51 16.94 -25.99
C ILE A 297 -10.93 16.48 -25.66
N SER A 298 -11.17 15.17 -25.62
CA SER A 298 -12.49 14.64 -25.28
C SER A 298 -12.73 14.62 -23.78
N GLU A 299 -13.95 14.91 -23.33
CA GLU A 299 -14.31 14.77 -21.91
C GLU A 299 -14.40 13.32 -21.41
N ASN A 300 -14.45 12.34 -22.34
CA ASN A 300 -14.68 10.91 -22.02
C ASN A 300 -13.39 10.11 -21.83
N ILE A 301 -12.22 10.74 -21.93
CA ILE A 301 -10.95 10.07 -21.64
C ILE A 301 -10.56 10.28 -20.18
N THR A 302 -9.67 9.43 -19.69
CA THR A 302 -9.09 9.56 -18.35
C THR A 302 -8.04 10.65 -18.32
N VAL A 303 -7.80 11.19 -17.13
CA VAL A 303 -6.76 12.21 -16.91
C VAL A 303 -5.37 11.66 -17.28
N GLU A 304 -5.09 10.37 -17.04
CA GLU A 304 -3.87 9.70 -17.48
C GLU A 304 -3.67 9.75 -19.01
N LYS A 305 -4.72 9.46 -19.77
CA LYS A 305 -4.67 9.54 -21.24
C LYS A 305 -4.49 10.99 -21.69
N ALA A 306 -5.15 11.93 -21.01
CA ALA A 306 -4.98 13.35 -21.27
C ALA A 306 -3.54 13.82 -21.03
N LEU A 307 -2.90 13.39 -19.94
CA LEU A 307 -1.49 13.68 -19.66
C LEU A 307 -0.59 13.21 -20.79
N ARG A 308 -0.77 11.98 -21.25
CA ARG A 308 0.01 11.43 -22.37
C ARG A 308 -0.20 12.25 -23.65
N GLU A 309 -1.43 12.62 -23.97
CA GLU A 309 -1.73 13.46 -25.14
C GLU A 309 -1.10 14.86 -25.03
N PHE A 310 -1.11 15.47 -23.83
CA PHE A 310 -0.46 16.75 -23.56
C PHE A 310 1.06 16.66 -23.73
N GLN A 311 1.69 15.59 -23.23
CA GLN A 311 3.13 15.34 -23.34
C GLN A 311 3.56 15.08 -24.79
N GLU A 312 2.84 14.22 -25.51
CA GLU A 312 3.12 13.87 -26.92
C GLU A 312 3.01 15.10 -27.84
N ARG A 313 1.97 15.92 -27.65
CA ARG A 313 1.73 17.13 -28.45
C ARG A 313 2.48 18.36 -27.94
N ARG A 314 3.13 18.27 -26.77
CA ARG A 314 3.82 19.38 -26.08
C ARG A 314 2.93 20.61 -25.86
N VAL A 315 1.69 20.37 -25.46
CA VAL A 315 0.69 21.42 -25.19
C VAL A 315 0.52 21.62 -23.69
N GLN A 316 0.13 22.82 -23.29
CA GLN A 316 -0.07 23.21 -21.89
C GLN A 316 -1.54 23.54 -21.57
N LEU A 317 -2.38 23.63 -22.61
CA LEU A 317 -3.77 24.08 -22.57
C LEU A 317 -4.56 23.40 -23.68
N ALA A 318 -5.74 22.88 -23.36
CA ALA A 318 -6.70 22.39 -24.34
C ALA A 318 -8.14 22.74 -23.95
N LEU A 319 -9.01 22.90 -24.95
CA LEU A 319 -10.45 22.93 -24.72
C LEU A 319 -11.01 21.52 -24.69
N VAL A 320 -11.88 21.26 -23.72
CA VAL A 320 -12.56 19.99 -23.57
C VAL A 320 -13.86 20.02 -24.35
N LYS A 321 -14.11 18.99 -25.16
CA LYS A 321 -15.33 18.81 -25.95
C LYS A 321 -16.11 17.57 -25.50
N ASN A 322 -17.43 17.73 -25.49
CA ASN A 322 -18.35 16.61 -25.31
C ASN A 322 -18.53 15.79 -26.61
N GLN A 323 -19.35 14.75 -26.54
CA GLN A 323 -19.63 13.87 -27.68
C GLN A 323 -20.31 14.60 -28.86
N GLN A 324 -21.02 15.69 -28.58
CA GLN A 324 -21.69 16.54 -29.57
C GLN A 324 -20.74 17.59 -30.19
N GLY A 325 -19.47 17.62 -29.77
CA GLY A 325 -18.46 18.56 -30.26
C GLY A 325 -18.53 19.96 -29.63
N ALA A 326 -19.45 20.18 -28.68
CA ALA A 326 -19.55 21.44 -27.95
C ALA A 326 -18.49 21.52 -26.86
N VAL A 327 -17.98 22.72 -26.60
CA VAL A 327 -17.03 22.97 -25.51
C VAL A 327 -17.72 22.77 -24.17
N SER A 328 -17.23 21.84 -23.37
CA SER A 328 -17.70 21.56 -22.01
C SER A 328 -16.77 22.12 -20.93
N GLY A 329 -15.49 22.33 -21.25
CA GLY A 329 -14.51 22.86 -20.31
C GLY A 329 -13.17 23.22 -20.93
N LEU A 330 -12.19 23.45 -20.06
CA LEU A 330 -10.79 23.75 -20.37
C LEU A 330 -9.92 22.91 -19.43
N LEU A 331 -8.85 22.33 -19.96
CA LEU A 331 -7.90 21.53 -19.19
C LEU A 331 -6.49 22.07 -19.39
N THR A 332 -5.74 22.19 -18.31
CA THR A 332 -4.32 22.57 -18.31
C THR A 332 -3.44 21.40 -17.90
N MET A 333 -2.14 21.51 -18.20
CA MET A 333 -1.15 20.55 -17.67
C MET A 333 -1.06 20.63 -16.13
N GLU A 334 -1.28 21.81 -15.57
CA GLU A 334 -1.26 22.06 -14.13
C GLU A 334 -2.40 21.28 -13.45
N ASP A 335 -3.63 21.37 -13.96
CA ASP A 335 -4.79 20.61 -13.44
C ASP A 335 -4.53 19.08 -13.46
N ILE A 336 -3.90 18.59 -14.53
CA ILE A 336 -3.57 17.17 -14.68
C ILE A 336 -2.52 16.73 -13.66
N VAL A 337 -1.47 17.53 -13.46
CA VAL A 337 -0.40 17.20 -12.49
C VAL A 337 -0.90 17.33 -11.06
N GLU A 338 -1.78 18.29 -10.80
CA GLU A 338 -2.39 18.51 -9.48
C GLU A 338 -3.18 17.28 -9.00
N GLU A 339 -3.87 16.57 -9.90
CA GLU A 339 -4.52 15.30 -9.57
C GLU A 339 -3.53 14.25 -9.04
N LEU A 340 -2.27 14.26 -9.50
CA LEU A 340 -1.22 13.34 -9.05
C LEU A 340 -0.55 13.79 -7.75
N THR A 341 -0.20 15.07 -7.67
CA THR A 341 0.65 15.61 -6.59
C THR A 341 -0.12 16.22 -5.44
N GLY A 342 -1.42 16.51 -5.64
CA GLY A 342 -2.12 17.54 -4.89
C GLY A 342 -1.70 18.95 -5.35
N GLU A 343 -2.20 19.97 -4.65
CA GLU A 343 -2.00 21.39 -4.96
C GLU A 343 -0.52 21.74 -5.09
N ILE A 344 -0.12 22.20 -6.27
CA ILE A 344 1.15 22.90 -6.48
C ILE A 344 0.80 24.38 -6.54
N ARG A 345 1.03 25.10 -5.44
CA ARG A 345 0.67 26.52 -5.35
C ARG A 345 1.40 27.35 -6.39
N ASP A 346 0.65 28.22 -7.06
CA ASP A 346 1.21 29.29 -7.87
C ASP A 346 1.79 30.37 -6.95
N GLU A 347 2.96 30.91 -7.30
CA GLU A 347 3.63 32.01 -6.60
C GLU A 347 2.79 33.30 -6.60
N PHE A 348 1.85 33.43 -7.54
CA PHE A 348 0.97 34.60 -7.68
C PHE A 348 -0.41 34.42 -7.01
N GLU A 349 -0.71 33.24 -6.49
CA GLU A 349 -1.90 33.05 -5.67
C GLU A 349 -1.74 33.74 -4.31
N PRO A 350 -2.75 34.49 -3.84
CA PRO A 350 -2.71 35.04 -2.49
C PRO A 350 -2.58 33.89 -1.48
N LEU A 351 -1.63 34.01 -0.53
CA LEU A 351 -1.44 33.06 0.57
C LEU A 351 -2.80 32.64 1.14
N PRO A 352 -3.09 31.33 1.24
CA PRO A 352 -4.40 30.92 1.69
C PRO A 352 -4.64 31.44 3.09
N THR A 353 -5.80 32.06 3.23
CA THR A 353 -6.39 32.49 4.48
C THR A 353 -6.78 31.32 5.41
N LEU A 354 -6.33 30.10 5.13
CA LEU A 354 -6.66 28.84 5.82
C LEU A 354 -5.59 28.47 6.85
N THR A 355 -5.68 29.11 8.00
CA THR A 355 -4.95 28.71 9.21
C THR A 355 -5.80 27.69 9.99
N LEU A 356 -5.18 26.74 10.69
CA LEU A 356 -5.89 25.83 11.62
C LEU A 356 -6.77 26.64 12.59
N SER A 357 -6.26 27.77 13.06
CA SER A 357 -6.94 28.72 13.94
C SER A 357 -8.21 29.34 13.34
N ARG A 358 -8.39 29.33 12.02
CA ARG A 358 -9.60 29.83 11.33
C ARG A 358 -10.63 28.75 11.03
N VAL A 359 -10.18 27.54 10.75
CA VAL A 359 -11.06 26.40 10.42
C VAL A 359 -11.53 25.64 11.68
N LEU A 360 -10.79 25.74 12.78
CA LEU A 360 -11.18 25.18 14.06
C LEU A 360 -12.44 25.87 14.59
N VAL A 361 -13.49 25.09 14.82
CA VAL A 361 -14.74 25.57 15.40
C VAL A 361 -14.66 25.41 16.92
N GLY A 362 -14.02 26.37 17.59
CA GLY A 362 -13.79 26.31 19.05
C GLY A 362 -15.07 26.09 19.88
N LYS A 363 -16.20 26.66 19.44
CA LYS A 363 -17.51 26.46 20.11
C LYS A 363 -18.02 25.01 20.09
N ALA A 364 -17.54 24.20 19.15
CA ALA A 364 -17.91 22.79 19.01
C ALA A 364 -16.93 21.85 19.73
N PHE A 365 -15.90 22.38 20.40
CA PHE A 365 -14.89 21.58 21.08
C PHE A 365 -15.51 20.70 22.17
N LEU A 366 -15.16 19.42 22.16
CA LEU A 366 -15.60 18.42 23.14
C LEU A 366 -14.41 17.99 24.00
N PRO A 367 -14.23 18.58 25.21
CA PRO A 367 -13.09 18.25 26.08
C PRO A 367 -13.15 16.83 26.67
N GLU A 368 -14.32 16.20 26.65
CA GLU A 368 -14.50 14.80 26.99
C GLU A 368 -15.68 14.22 26.18
N LEU A 369 -15.39 13.27 25.31
CA LEU A 369 -16.35 12.48 24.55
C LEU A 369 -16.97 11.41 25.44
N LYS A 370 -18.29 11.24 25.33
CA LYS A 370 -19.03 10.19 26.05
C LYS A 370 -18.95 8.84 25.34
N ALA A 371 -18.78 8.86 24.02
CA ALA A 371 -18.68 7.69 23.17
C ALA A 371 -17.48 6.78 23.54
N ALA A 372 -17.69 5.46 23.41
CA ALA A 372 -16.64 4.46 23.56
C ALA A 372 -16.19 3.88 22.21
N GLY A 373 -17.05 3.92 21.18
CA GLY A 373 -16.74 3.44 19.84
C GLY A 373 -16.58 4.57 18.81
N ARG A 374 -15.84 4.28 17.74
CA ARG A 374 -15.58 5.19 16.60
C ARG A 374 -16.83 5.85 16.03
N ALA A 375 -17.86 5.08 15.67
CA ALA A 375 -19.05 5.61 15.01
C ALA A 375 -19.88 6.52 15.93
N GLU A 376 -19.92 6.20 17.21
CA GLU A 376 -20.59 7.01 18.24
C GLU A 376 -19.84 8.33 18.46
N ALA A 377 -18.51 8.29 18.52
CA ALA A 377 -17.67 9.47 18.69
C ALA A 377 -17.80 10.45 17.52
N ILE A 378 -17.76 9.94 16.28
CA ILE A 378 -17.95 10.76 15.08
C ILE A 378 -19.34 11.40 15.08
N ARG A 379 -20.39 10.66 15.46
CA ARG A 379 -21.75 11.19 15.55
C ARG A 379 -21.85 12.30 16.61
N GLU A 380 -21.31 12.08 17.81
CA GLU A 380 -21.28 13.08 18.89
C GLU A 380 -20.56 14.37 18.45
N MET A 381 -19.44 14.24 17.74
CA MET A 381 -18.70 15.37 17.18
C MET A 381 -19.48 16.11 16.08
N LEU A 382 -20.16 15.39 15.20
CA LEU A 382 -21.02 15.99 14.17
C LEU A 382 -22.21 16.74 14.78
N ASP A 383 -22.82 16.21 15.83
CA ASP A 383 -23.92 16.87 16.54
C ASP A 383 -23.46 18.21 17.15
N SER A 384 -22.31 18.21 17.83
CA SER A 384 -21.70 19.43 18.39
C SER A 384 -21.35 20.45 17.29
N LEU A 385 -20.73 19.99 16.20
CA LEU A 385 -20.32 20.84 15.10
C LEU A 385 -21.52 21.46 14.37
N HIS A 386 -22.58 20.69 14.13
CA HIS A 386 -23.80 21.18 13.50
C HIS A 386 -24.56 22.16 14.39
N ALA A 387 -24.59 21.94 15.71
CA ALA A 387 -25.16 22.90 16.65
C ALA A 387 -24.42 24.26 16.63
N ALA A 388 -23.11 24.24 16.40
CA ALA A 388 -22.31 25.46 16.26
C ALA A 388 -22.40 26.10 14.85
N ARG A 389 -22.55 25.29 13.79
CA ARG A 389 -22.67 25.72 12.39
C ARG A 389 -23.59 24.77 11.59
N PRO A 390 -24.88 25.11 11.42
CA PRO A 390 -25.83 24.26 10.69
C PRO A 390 -25.72 24.49 9.18
N VAL A 391 -24.60 24.08 8.57
CA VAL A 391 -24.27 24.32 7.14
C VAL A 391 -24.11 23.02 6.33
N PHE A 392 -24.49 21.88 6.91
CA PHE A 392 -24.39 20.57 6.28
C PHE A 392 -25.44 19.61 6.85
N ASP A 393 -25.85 18.61 6.08
CA ASP A 393 -26.70 17.50 6.55
C ASP A 393 -25.88 16.49 7.39
N LYS A 394 -26.32 16.24 8.63
CA LYS A 394 -25.62 15.37 9.58
C LYS A 394 -25.58 13.90 9.14
N GLU A 395 -26.68 13.36 8.63
CA GLU A 395 -26.81 11.95 8.29
C GLU A 395 -26.04 11.61 7.01
N LEU A 396 -26.12 12.48 6.01
CA LEU A 396 -25.32 12.35 4.80
C LEU A 396 -23.83 12.48 5.11
N THR A 397 -23.45 13.43 5.97
CA THR A 397 -22.06 13.61 6.38
C THR A 397 -21.53 12.41 7.15
N LEU A 398 -22.30 11.88 8.11
CA LEU A 398 -21.92 10.69 8.86
C LEU A 398 -21.67 9.50 7.92
N LYS A 399 -22.55 9.27 6.94
CA LYS A 399 -22.36 8.22 5.92
C LYS A 399 -21.08 8.46 5.11
N ALA A 400 -20.80 9.69 4.70
CA ALA A 400 -19.62 10.03 3.92
C ALA A 400 -18.31 9.79 4.71
N VAL A 401 -18.26 10.21 5.98
CA VAL A 401 -17.11 9.97 6.86
C VAL A 401 -16.93 8.47 7.12
N MET A 402 -18.02 7.77 7.48
CA MET A 402 -17.97 6.33 7.77
C MET A 402 -17.57 5.48 6.57
N LYS A 403 -18.02 5.85 5.36
CA LYS A 403 -17.60 5.17 4.13
C LYS A 403 -16.08 5.23 3.94
N ARG A 404 -15.43 6.35 4.30
CA ARG A 404 -13.97 6.47 4.26
C ARG A 404 -13.28 5.70 5.38
N GLU A 405 -13.78 5.83 6.61
CA GLU A 405 -13.28 5.11 7.79
C GLU A 405 -13.33 3.59 7.67
N MET A 406 -14.27 3.05 6.90
CA MET A 406 -14.37 1.61 6.66
C MET A 406 -13.30 1.11 5.68
N ASN A 407 -12.84 1.95 4.75
CA ASN A 407 -11.83 1.59 3.77
C ASN A 407 -10.41 1.72 4.36
N PHE A 408 -10.16 2.78 5.14
CA PHE A 408 -8.89 3.00 5.83
C PHE A 408 -9.12 3.57 7.23
N SER A 409 -8.36 3.08 8.20
CA SER A 409 -8.31 3.75 9.50
C SER A 409 -7.65 5.11 9.35
N THR A 410 -8.29 6.16 9.86
CA THR A 410 -7.67 7.50 9.94
C THR A 410 -6.93 7.72 11.25
N ALA A 411 -6.75 6.67 12.06
CA ALA A 411 -5.88 6.71 13.22
C ALA A 411 -4.43 6.73 12.75
N LEU A 412 -3.68 7.76 13.15
CA LEU A 412 -2.32 8.02 12.68
C LEU A 412 -1.25 7.62 13.71
N GLY A 413 -1.67 6.89 14.73
CA GLY A 413 -0.88 6.64 15.93
C GLY A 413 -0.79 7.88 16.82
N HIS A 414 0.10 7.81 17.82
CA HIS A 414 0.21 8.82 18.87
C HIS A 414 -1.12 9.07 19.60
N GLN A 415 -2.01 8.08 19.68
CA GLN A 415 -3.36 8.22 20.25
C GLN A 415 -4.21 9.32 19.57
N THR A 416 -4.04 9.53 18.26
CA THR A 416 -4.80 10.52 17.47
C THR A 416 -5.46 9.93 16.22
N ALA A 417 -6.61 10.48 15.83
CA ALA A 417 -7.29 10.12 14.58
C ALA A 417 -7.85 11.36 13.87
N PHE A 418 -7.84 11.33 12.52
CA PHE A 418 -8.35 12.42 11.67
C PHE A 418 -9.48 11.96 10.73
N PRO A 419 -10.66 11.59 11.24
CA PRO A 419 -11.80 11.28 10.38
C PRO A 419 -12.15 12.47 9.49
N HIS A 420 -12.37 12.22 8.20
CA HIS A 420 -12.52 13.32 7.26
C HIS A 420 -13.46 13.01 6.08
N ALA A 421 -14.19 14.02 5.63
CA ALA A 421 -15.08 13.93 4.46
C ALA A 421 -15.09 15.22 3.65
N ARG A 422 -15.37 15.08 2.36
CA ARG A 422 -15.69 16.18 1.46
C ARG A 422 -17.21 16.28 1.31
N LEU A 423 -17.75 17.49 1.32
CA LEU A 423 -19.19 17.78 1.31
C LEU A 423 -19.55 18.82 0.24
N PRO A 424 -20.62 18.63 -0.56
CA PRO A 424 -20.86 19.48 -1.75
C PRO A 424 -21.39 20.85 -1.35
N GLU A 425 -22.12 20.89 -0.22
CA GLU A 425 -22.83 22.05 0.30
C GLU A 425 -21.93 22.97 1.13
N LEU A 426 -20.68 22.56 1.39
CA LEU A 426 -19.79 23.28 2.29
C LEU A 426 -19.01 24.35 1.54
N ALA A 427 -19.13 25.61 1.98
CA ALA A 427 -18.42 26.73 1.37
C ALA A 427 -16.98 26.94 1.90
N SER A 428 -16.66 26.41 3.08
CA SER A 428 -15.33 26.54 3.69
C SER A 428 -15.04 25.38 4.65
N PRO A 429 -13.77 24.97 4.85
CA PRO A 429 -13.42 23.87 5.75
C PRO A 429 -13.81 24.12 7.21
N LEU A 430 -14.19 23.05 7.89
CA LEU A 430 -14.54 23.03 9.32
C LEU A 430 -13.77 21.91 10.03
N ILE A 431 -13.21 22.21 11.19
CA ILE A 431 -12.59 21.22 12.06
C ILE A 431 -13.21 21.30 13.45
N VAL A 432 -13.59 20.14 13.99
CA VAL A 432 -13.94 19.99 15.40
C VAL A 432 -13.00 19.00 16.08
N VAL A 433 -12.64 19.30 17.32
CA VAL A 433 -11.76 18.47 18.13
C VAL A 433 -12.57 17.82 19.24
N GLY A 434 -12.40 16.52 19.41
CA GLY A 434 -12.98 15.74 20.51
C GLY A 434 -11.88 15.02 21.25
N MET A 435 -11.96 15.01 22.59
CA MET A 435 -10.98 14.37 23.45
C MET A 435 -11.61 13.26 24.29
N SER A 436 -10.86 12.20 24.59
CA SER A 436 -11.30 11.12 25.47
C SER A 436 -10.16 10.69 26.39
N ARG A 437 -10.38 10.74 27.71
CA ARG A 437 -9.36 10.30 28.69
C ARG A 437 -9.22 8.79 28.72
N LYS A 438 -10.35 8.08 28.60
CA LYS A 438 -10.39 6.61 28.55
C LYS A 438 -9.83 6.09 27.23
N GLY A 439 -9.89 6.91 26.19
CA GLY A 439 -9.54 6.54 24.82
C GLY A 439 -10.70 5.83 24.14
N ILE A 440 -10.76 5.96 22.82
CA ILE A 440 -11.83 5.41 21.97
C ILE A 440 -11.22 4.30 21.12
N ASP A 441 -11.98 3.23 20.95
CA ASP A 441 -11.57 2.12 20.10
C ASP A 441 -11.63 2.55 18.63
N PHE A 442 -10.43 2.78 18.09
CA PHE A 442 -10.14 3.02 16.69
C PHE A 442 -9.09 1.99 16.29
N PRO A 443 -9.18 1.40 15.08
CA PRO A 443 -8.15 0.49 14.59
C PRO A 443 -6.86 1.28 14.32
N ALA A 444 -6.04 1.52 15.34
CA ALA A 444 -4.88 2.38 15.28
C ALA A 444 -3.59 1.59 15.00
N PRO A 445 -2.66 2.16 14.20
CA PRO A 445 -1.38 1.50 13.87
C PRO A 445 -0.54 1.12 15.11
N ASP A 446 -0.63 1.92 16.17
CA ASP A 446 0.09 1.71 17.43
C ASP A 446 -0.66 0.82 18.42
N ASN A 447 -1.83 0.28 18.04
CA ASN A 447 -2.77 -0.44 18.92
C ASN A 447 -3.08 0.32 20.22
N GLN A 448 -2.93 1.65 20.23
CA GLN A 448 -3.31 2.47 21.39
C GLN A 448 -4.67 3.09 21.17
N PRO A 449 -5.50 3.20 22.21
CA PRO A 449 -6.81 3.81 22.09
C PRO A 449 -6.67 5.30 21.79
N VAL A 450 -7.46 5.81 20.85
CA VAL A 450 -7.38 7.19 20.38
C VAL A 450 -7.93 8.13 21.44
N LYS A 451 -7.14 9.13 21.84
CA LYS A 451 -7.50 10.12 22.85
C LYS A 451 -7.88 11.48 22.27
N VAL A 452 -7.45 11.79 21.05
CA VAL A 452 -7.82 13.05 20.39
C VAL A 452 -8.26 12.75 18.96
N ILE A 453 -9.44 13.24 18.60
CA ILE A 453 -10.03 13.09 17.28
C ILE A 453 -10.16 14.50 16.68
N PHE A 454 -9.68 14.68 15.46
CA PHE A 454 -9.92 15.87 14.65
C PHE A 454 -10.87 15.47 13.52
N LEU A 455 -12.14 15.82 13.63
CA LEU A 455 -13.09 15.59 12.55
C LEU A 455 -13.01 16.76 11.56
N ILE A 456 -12.67 16.45 10.30
CA ILE A 456 -12.36 17.44 9.26
C ILE A 456 -13.41 17.36 8.15
N LEU A 457 -14.15 18.44 7.93
CA LEU A 457 -15.11 18.58 6.84
C LEU A 457 -14.58 19.63 5.86
N THR A 458 -14.56 19.29 4.57
CA THR A 458 -14.00 20.15 3.50
C THR A 458 -14.96 20.25 2.32
N PRO A 459 -14.92 21.33 1.53
CA PRO A 459 -15.68 21.44 0.27
C PRO A 459 -15.24 20.41 -0.78
N PHE A 460 -16.14 19.97 -1.68
CA PHE A 460 -15.73 19.11 -2.82
C PHE A 460 -14.90 19.84 -3.87
N ASN A 461 -15.14 21.14 -4.06
CA ASN A 461 -14.46 21.98 -5.04
C ASN A 461 -13.07 22.46 -4.58
N ASP A 462 -12.62 22.03 -3.41
CA ASP A 462 -11.33 22.37 -2.81
C ASP A 462 -10.72 21.12 -2.14
N PRO A 463 -10.32 20.11 -2.94
CA PRO A 463 -9.80 18.83 -2.45
C PRO A 463 -8.46 18.96 -1.72
N THR A 464 -7.76 20.05 -1.96
CA THR A 464 -6.40 20.37 -1.59
C THR A 464 -6.32 21.03 -0.22
N SER A 465 -7.33 21.83 0.15
CA SER A 465 -7.58 22.24 1.54
C SER A 465 -7.55 21.05 2.50
N GLN A 466 -8.12 19.90 2.11
CA GLN A 466 -8.11 18.71 2.95
C GLN A 466 -6.69 18.19 3.21
N LEU A 467 -5.87 18.09 2.17
CA LEU A 467 -4.48 17.63 2.27
C LEU A 467 -3.62 18.60 3.08
N ASN A 468 -3.76 19.90 2.83
CA ASN A 468 -3.06 20.95 3.57
C ASN A 468 -3.40 20.88 5.06
N LEU A 469 -4.68 20.71 5.41
CA LEU A 469 -5.13 20.57 6.79
C LEU A 469 -4.62 19.28 7.45
N LEU A 470 -4.66 18.14 6.74
CA LEU A 470 -4.12 16.87 7.23
C LEU A 470 -2.61 16.96 7.46
N SER A 471 -1.87 17.60 6.54
CA SER A 471 -0.43 17.83 6.66
C SER A 471 -0.10 18.73 7.86
N HIS A 472 -0.81 19.85 8.03
CA HIS A 472 -0.65 20.74 9.17
C HIS A 472 -0.95 20.03 10.50
N LEU A 473 -2.05 19.27 10.57
CA LEU A 473 -2.40 18.50 11.76
C LEU A 473 -1.37 17.40 12.04
N SER A 474 -0.89 16.69 11.01
CA SER A 474 0.18 15.70 11.15
C SER A 474 1.47 16.33 11.69
N GLY A 475 1.85 17.51 11.18
CA GLY A 475 2.98 18.29 11.70
C GLY A 475 2.80 18.73 13.15
N LEU A 476 1.59 19.18 13.51
CA LEU A 476 1.25 19.57 14.88
C LEU A 476 1.37 18.38 15.83
N ILE A 477 0.81 17.22 15.44
CA ILE A 477 0.86 15.99 16.23
C ILE A 477 2.28 15.44 16.33
N SER A 478 3.10 15.55 15.30
CA SER A 478 4.49 15.10 15.31
C SER A 478 5.36 15.87 16.33
N ASN A 479 4.97 17.10 16.69
CA ASN A 479 5.64 17.90 17.70
C ASN A 479 5.23 17.46 19.12
N LEU A 480 6.16 16.80 19.83
CA LEU A 480 5.93 16.25 21.17
C LEU A 480 5.42 17.29 22.18
N THR A 481 5.93 18.53 22.13
CA THR A 481 5.54 19.60 23.06
C THR A 481 4.10 20.05 22.80
N LEU A 482 3.75 20.30 21.54
CA LEU A 482 2.40 20.71 21.16
C LEU A 482 1.40 19.59 21.41
N ARG A 483 1.77 18.34 21.13
CA ARG A 483 0.94 17.16 21.40
C ARG A 483 0.66 16.99 22.91
N LYS A 484 1.65 17.18 23.78
CA LYS A 484 1.43 17.16 25.24
C LYS A 484 0.45 18.25 25.68
N ARG A 485 0.60 19.47 25.14
CA ARG A 485 -0.33 20.58 25.41
C ARG A 485 -1.74 20.26 24.94
N LEU A 486 -1.88 19.64 23.77
CA LEU A 486 -3.15 19.19 23.20
C LEU A 486 -3.84 18.18 24.11
N PHE A 487 -3.13 17.18 24.65
CA PHE A 487 -3.71 16.22 25.60
C PHE A 487 -4.14 16.84 26.94
N SER A 488 -3.62 18.01 27.28
CA SER A 488 -4.00 18.75 28.49
C SER A 488 -5.04 19.84 28.26
N ALA A 489 -5.46 20.08 27.01
CA ALA A 489 -6.39 21.14 26.66
C ALA A 489 -7.77 20.87 27.31
N LYS A 490 -8.34 21.89 27.94
CA LYS A 490 -9.66 21.82 28.60
C LYS A 490 -10.64 22.83 28.04
N THR A 491 -10.14 23.88 27.39
CA THR A 491 -10.98 24.95 26.83
C THR A 491 -10.73 25.16 25.35
N PRO A 492 -11.68 25.78 24.61
CA PRO A 492 -11.46 26.19 23.23
C PRO A 492 -10.26 27.13 23.06
N GLU A 493 -9.98 27.97 24.05
CA GLU A 493 -8.85 28.90 24.04
C GLU A 493 -7.51 28.16 24.04
N ASP A 494 -7.40 27.06 24.79
CA ASP A 494 -6.21 26.22 24.80
C ASP A 494 -5.90 25.67 23.38
N LEU A 495 -6.94 25.19 22.69
CA LEU A 495 -6.80 24.68 21.31
C LEU A 495 -6.38 25.77 20.33
N MET A 496 -6.98 26.95 20.44
CA MET A 496 -6.65 28.09 19.58
C MET A 496 -5.21 28.56 19.79
N ASP A 497 -4.74 28.57 21.04
CA ASP A 497 -3.36 28.94 21.35
C ASP A 497 -2.35 27.91 20.82
N ILE A 498 -2.66 26.61 20.92
CA ILE A 498 -1.84 25.53 20.34
C ILE A 498 -1.77 25.67 18.81
N ALA A 499 -2.91 25.90 18.14
CA ALA A 499 -2.96 26.09 16.69
C ALA A 499 -2.13 27.30 16.24
N ARG A 500 -2.29 28.45 16.90
CA ARG A 500 -1.50 29.66 16.61
C ARG A 500 -0.01 29.47 16.88
N THR A 501 0.35 28.77 17.96
CA THR A 501 1.75 28.45 18.28
C THR A 501 2.38 27.61 17.17
N PHE A 502 1.65 26.62 16.64
CA PHE A 502 2.10 25.80 15.51
C PHE A 502 2.27 26.66 14.25
N GLU A 503 1.26 27.44 13.89
CA GLU A 503 1.26 28.30 12.70
C GLU A 503 2.44 29.28 12.70
N ASN A 504 2.67 29.97 13.82
CA ASN A 504 3.78 30.93 13.95
C ASN A 504 5.17 30.30 13.81
N LYS A 505 5.28 28.99 14.02
CA LYS A 505 6.54 28.24 13.90
C LYS A 505 6.74 27.63 12.51
N VAL A 506 5.66 27.38 11.77
CA VAL A 506 5.67 26.74 10.44
C VAL A 506 5.55 27.76 9.30
N MET A 507 4.92 28.91 9.54
CA MET A 507 4.75 30.00 8.58
C MET A 507 5.86 31.08 8.64
N LYS A 508 6.90 30.83 9.45
CA LYS A 508 8.20 31.55 9.38
C LYS A 508 9.19 30.65 8.69
#